data_AF-A0A378TV25-F1
#
_entry.id   AF-A0A378TV25-F1
#
_cell.length_a   1.000
_cell.length_b   1.000
_cell.length_c   1.000
_cell.angle_alpha   90.00
_cell.angle_beta   90.00
_cell.angle_gamma   90.00
#
_symmetry.space_group_name_H-M   'P 1'
#
loop_
_entity.id
_entity.type
_entity.pdbx_description
1 polymer ?
#
loop_
_entity_poly.entity_id
_entity_poly.type
_entity_poly.pdbx_seq_one_letter_code
_entity_poly.pdbx_strand_id
1 'polypeptide(L)'
;MKTYKISPNYLRFFLDISTIYEAYGYEGCDSEYTELCSLNFANRNSVRRWVNEYLRPLFQEYSSARQLRIKESFRYGLNFWPDETLRRCADDWLDGTNATPVRQRCQEIWNDLFDGEYSGITDAAAYETIETESNDPFNNWNGKKPVG
;
A
#
# COMPACT_ATOMS: atom_id res chain seq x y z
N MET A 1 -8.20 -25.98 -0.62
CA MET A 1 -6.85 -25.67 -1.15
C MET A 1 -6.66 -24.18 -0.94
N LYS A 2 -5.58 -23.74 -0.30
CA LYS A 2 -5.35 -22.31 -0.09
C LYS A 2 -4.92 -21.69 -1.41
N THR A 3 -5.60 -20.63 -1.84
CA THR A 3 -5.43 -20.02 -3.18
C THR A 3 -4.65 -18.72 -3.08
N TYR A 4 -4.76 -18.00 -1.96
CA TYR A 4 -4.20 -16.66 -1.83
C TYR A 4 -3.11 -16.63 -0.76
N LYS A 5 -1.88 -16.29 -1.19
CA LYS A 5 -0.75 -16.07 -0.30
C LYS A 5 -0.74 -14.62 0.16
N ILE A 6 -0.78 -14.41 1.47
CA ILE A 6 -0.89 -13.08 2.09
C ILE A 6 0.22 -12.84 3.09
N SER A 7 0.65 -11.57 3.19
CA SER A 7 1.69 -11.15 4.12
C SER A 7 1.59 -9.66 4.42
N PRO A 8 1.76 -9.22 5.68
CA PRO A 8 1.83 -7.80 6.02
C PRO A 8 2.87 -7.05 5.20
N ASN A 9 4.01 -7.66 4.86
CA ASN A 9 5.04 -6.98 4.07
C ASN A 9 4.60 -6.69 2.64
N TYR A 10 3.74 -7.51 2.02
CA TYR A 10 3.18 -7.18 0.70
C TYR A 10 2.40 -5.88 0.73
N LEU A 11 1.65 -5.63 1.81
CA LEU A 11 0.92 -4.40 2.00
C LEU A 11 1.86 -3.26 2.41
N ARG A 12 2.79 -3.53 3.33
CA ARG A 12 3.77 -2.55 3.81
C ARG A 12 4.55 -1.92 2.68
N PHE A 13 5.20 -2.73 1.85
CA PHE A 13 6.01 -2.23 0.72
C PHE A 13 5.19 -1.51 -0.34
N PHE A 14 3.90 -1.84 -0.46
CA PHE A 14 3.03 -1.13 -1.40
C PHE A 14 2.56 0.23 -0.87
N LEU A 15 2.28 0.33 0.44
CA LEU A 15 1.86 1.59 1.08
C LEU A 15 3.06 2.45 1.53
N ASP A 16 4.28 1.98 1.30
CA ASP A 16 5.51 2.63 1.73
C ASP A 16 5.81 3.88 0.90
N ILE A 17 5.64 5.03 1.54
CA ILE A 17 5.90 6.34 0.96
C ILE A 17 7.37 6.73 1.05
N SER A 18 8.20 6.04 1.85
CA SER A 18 9.64 6.31 1.93
C SER A 18 10.31 6.17 0.57
N THR A 19 9.79 5.29 -0.29
CA THR A 19 10.21 5.17 -1.69
C THR A 19 10.01 6.46 -2.50
N ILE A 20 9.00 7.29 -2.19
CA ILE A 20 8.82 8.64 -2.77
C ILE A 20 9.89 9.60 -2.23
N TYR A 21 10.29 9.49 -0.97
CA TYR A 21 11.34 10.34 -0.41
C TYR A 21 12.75 9.93 -0.86
N GLU A 22 13.01 8.63 -1.00
CA GLU A 22 14.31 8.04 -1.37
C GLU A 22 14.57 8.09 -2.88
N ALA A 23 13.57 7.82 -3.72
CA ALA A 23 13.74 7.90 -5.17
C ALA A 23 14.03 9.34 -5.66
N TYR A 24 13.72 10.35 -4.84
CA TYR A 24 13.75 11.76 -5.21
C TYR A 24 14.50 12.65 -4.19
N GLY A 25 15.31 12.04 -3.32
CA GLY A 25 16.05 12.72 -2.25
C GLY A 25 17.45 13.19 -2.68
N TYR A 26 17.71 14.48 -2.42
CA TYR A 26 18.96 15.23 -2.61
C TYR A 26 19.26 15.66 -4.07
N GLU A 27 18.91 16.91 -4.39
CA GLU A 27 19.13 17.61 -5.68
C GLU A 27 18.14 17.25 -6.79
N GLY A 28 17.01 17.96 -6.80
CA GLY A 28 16.05 17.90 -7.91
C GLY A 28 14.79 17.14 -7.55
N CYS A 29 13.97 17.75 -6.70
CA CYS A 29 12.56 17.39 -6.64
C CYS A 29 11.97 17.76 -8.01
N ASP A 30 11.80 16.75 -8.87
CA ASP A 30 11.11 16.91 -10.13
C ASP A 30 9.72 17.49 -9.81
N SER A 31 9.38 18.61 -10.43
CA SER A 31 8.32 19.50 -9.95
C SER A 31 6.92 18.85 -9.85
N GLU A 32 6.71 17.69 -10.47
CA GLU A 32 5.46 16.94 -10.46
C GLU A 32 5.17 16.23 -9.12
N TYR A 33 6.18 15.90 -8.30
CA TYR A 33 6.00 15.11 -7.07
C TYR A 33 6.25 15.89 -5.77
N THR A 34 6.77 17.12 -5.84
CA THR A 34 6.93 18.02 -4.68
C THR A 34 5.63 18.21 -3.89
N GLU A 35 4.51 18.23 -4.60
CA GLU A 35 3.18 18.36 -3.99
C GLU A 35 2.75 17.08 -3.25
N LEU A 36 3.18 15.90 -3.72
CA LEU A 36 2.90 14.63 -3.06
C LEU A 36 3.70 14.46 -1.77
N CYS A 37 4.95 14.95 -1.74
CA CYS A 37 5.77 15.03 -0.53
C CYS A 37 5.22 16.02 0.52
N SER A 38 4.31 16.91 0.12
CA SER A 38 3.70 17.92 1.00
C SER A 38 2.31 17.50 1.52
N LEU A 39 1.87 16.26 1.25
CA LEU A 39 0.53 15.80 1.61
C LEU A 39 0.37 15.64 3.13
N ASN A 40 -0.72 16.21 3.64
CA ASN A 40 -1.16 15.97 5.00
C ASN A 40 -2.10 14.77 5.06
N PHE A 41 -1.59 13.60 5.44
CA PHE A 41 -2.38 12.36 5.51
C PHE A 41 -3.41 12.29 6.65
N ALA A 42 -3.47 13.32 7.51
CA ALA A 42 -4.64 13.55 8.35
C ALA A 42 -5.89 13.87 7.51
N ASN A 43 -5.69 14.49 6.35
CA ASN A 43 -6.77 14.93 5.47
C ASN A 43 -7.17 13.82 4.48
N ARG A 44 -8.47 13.49 4.47
CA ARG A 44 -9.07 12.54 3.53
C ARG A 44 -8.78 12.86 2.06
N ASN A 45 -8.77 14.15 1.69
CA ASN A 45 -8.51 14.60 0.33
C ASN A 45 -7.06 14.35 -0.09
N SER A 46 -6.11 14.56 0.82
CA SER A 46 -4.69 14.26 0.57
C SER A 46 -4.47 12.75 0.40
N VAL A 47 -5.13 11.93 1.21
CA VAL A 47 -5.13 10.46 1.06
C VAL A 47 -5.69 10.05 -0.31
N ARG A 48 -6.84 10.63 -0.72
CA ARG A 48 -7.43 10.34 -2.03
C ARG A 48 -6.48 10.71 -3.17
N ARG A 49 -5.85 11.88 -3.05
CA ARG A 49 -4.90 12.39 -4.03
C ARG A 49 -3.72 11.43 -4.17
N TRP A 50 -3.10 11.04 -3.07
CA TRP A 50 -2.04 10.03 -3.05
C TRP A 50 -2.45 8.69 -3.68
N VAL A 51 -3.65 8.20 -3.36
CA VAL A 51 -4.15 6.95 -3.94
C VAL A 51 -4.25 7.06 -5.47
N ASN A 52 -4.83 8.14 -5.98
CA ASN A 52 -5.10 8.30 -7.41
C ASN A 52 -3.86 8.70 -8.23
N GLU A 53 -3.01 9.56 -7.68
CA GLU A 53 -1.84 10.10 -8.39
C GLU A 53 -0.60 9.21 -8.23
N TYR A 54 -0.53 8.36 -7.20
CA TYR A 54 0.65 7.52 -6.94
C TYR A 54 0.32 6.03 -6.84
N LEU A 55 -0.48 5.61 -5.86
CA LEU A 55 -0.66 4.18 -5.60
C LEU A 55 -1.32 3.43 -6.76
N ARG A 56 -2.33 4.03 -7.38
CA ARG A 56 -3.07 3.39 -8.48
C ARG A 56 -2.19 3.21 -9.73
N PRO A 57 -1.47 4.25 -10.23
CA PRO A 57 -0.47 4.06 -11.29
C PRO A 57 0.57 2.99 -10.93
N LEU A 58 1.17 3.07 -9.74
CA LEU A 58 2.16 2.10 -9.27
C LEU A 58 1.62 0.67 -9.25
N PHE A 59 0.41 0.48 -8.74
CA PHE A 59 -0.26 -0.81 -8.71
C PHE A 59 -0.47 -1.39 -10.12
N GLN A 60 -0.82 -0.54 -11.09
CA GLN A 60 -1.05 -0.95 -12.48
C GLN A 60 0.24 -1.36 -13.20
N GLU A 61 1.40 -0.83 -12.81
CA GLU A 61 2.71 -1.20 -13.37
C GLU A 61 3.18 -2.58 -12.91
N TYR A 62 2.68 -3.08 -11.79
CA TYR A 62 3.07 -4.38 -11.27
C TYR A 62 2.52 -5.55 -12.09
N SER A 63 3.24 -6.68 -12.07
CA SER A 63 2.75 -7.93 -12.65
C SER A 63 1.45 -8.37 -11.99
N SER A 64 0.59 -9.08 -12.73
CA SER A 64 -0.70 -9.56 -12.22
C SER A 64 -0.56 -10.39 -10.94
N ALA A 65 0.54 -11.15 -10.80
CA ALA A 65 0.83 -11.91 -9.59
C ALA A 65 1.14 -11.01 -8.38
N ARG A 66 1.87 -9.90 -8.57
CA ARG A 66 2.15 -8.91 -7.52
C ARG A 66 0.89 -8.13 -7.15
N GLN A 67 0.12 -7.68 -8.15
CA GLN A 67 -1.19 -7.05 -7.94
C GLN A 67 -2.11 -7.94 -7.09
N LEU A 68 -2.22 -9.23 -7.43
CA LEU A 68 -3.05 -10.18 -6.68
C LEU A 68 -2.58 -10.32 -5.22
N ARG A 69 -1.27 -10.49 -4.99
CA ARG A 69 -0.72 -10.62 -3.63
C ARG A 69 -0.97 -9.38 -2.77
N ILE A 70 -0.79 -8.19 -3.34
CA ILE A 70 -1.05 -6.92 -2.64
C ILE A 70 -2.54 -6.80 -2.32
N LYS A 71 -3.40 -6.95 -3.33
CA LYS A 71 -4.85 -6.81 -3.18
C LYS A 71 -5.41 -7.80 -2.16
N GLU A 72 -5.04 -9.07 -2.25
CA GLU A 72 -5.53 -10.09 -1.31
C GLU A 72 -4.94 -9.92 0.10
N SER A 73 -3.70 -9.44 0.22
CA SER A 73 -3.14 -9.09 1.54
C SER A 73 -3.87 -7.91 2.17
N PHE A 74 -4.20 -6.90 1.37
CA PHE A 74 -4.96 -5.75 1.83
C PHE A 74 -6.37 -6.16 2.27
N ARG A 75 -7.06 -6.95 1.44
CA ARG A 75 -8.38 -7.49 1.76
C ARG A 75 -8.35 -8.30 3.06
N TYR A 76 -7.38 -9.20 3.18
CA TYR A 76 -7.20 -10.01 4.40
C TYR A 76 -6.93 -9.13 5.62
N GLY A 77 -6.05 -8.13 5.50
CA GLY A 77 -5.74 -7.20 6.57
C GLY A 77 -6.97 -6.44 7.09
N LEU A 78 -7.83 -5.96 6.19
CA LEU A 78 -9.06 -5.25 6.55
C LEU A 78 -10.05 -6.10 7.35
N ASN A 79 -10.03 -7.44 7.19
CA ASN A 79 -10.97 -8.35 7.85
C ASN A 79 -10.39 -8.99 9.11
N PHE A 80 -9.09 -9.33 9.13
CA PHE A 80 -8.54 -10.25 10.12
C PHE A 80 -7.29 -9.75 10.85
N TRP A 81 -6.50 -8.85 10.27
CA TRP A 81 -5.33 -8.33 10.99
C TRP A 81 -5.75 -7.32 12.07
N PRO A 82 -5.07 -7.30 13.22
CA PRO A 82 -5.32 -6.27 14.23
C PRO A 82 -4.88 -4.90 13.71
N ASP A 83 -5.46 -3.85 14.29
CA ASP A 83 -5.15 -2.45 13.95
C ASP A 83 -3.64 -2.13 14.07
N GLU A 84 -2.94 -2.77 15.01
CA GLU A 84 -1.49 -2.62 15.17
C GLU A 84 -0.72 -3.15 13.94
N THR A 85 -1.12 -4.28 13.38
CA THR A 85 -0.49 -4.82 12.16
C THR A 85 -0.77 -3.93 10.96
N LEU A 86 -1.99 -3.40 10.83
CA LEU A 86 -2.34 -2.44 9.78
C LEU A 86 -1.53 -1.14 9.92
N ARG A 87 -1.33 -0.66 11.16
CA ARG A 87 -0.51 0.52 11.43
C ARG A 87 0.93 0.32 10.97
N ARG A 88 1.54 -0.81 11.33
CA ARG A 88 2.89 -1.19 10.87
C ARG A 88 3.03 -1.33 9.36
N CYS A 89 1.93 -1.53 8.62
CA CYS A 89 1.96 -1.54 7.15
C CYS A 89 2.01 -0.13 6.53
N ALA A 90 1.78 0.92 7.30
CA ALA A 90 1.78 2.31 6.81
C ALA A 90 2.30 3.27 7.89
N ASP A 91 3.24 2.77 8.69
CA ASP A 91 3.64 3.26 10.02
C ASP A 91 4.18 4.70 9.98
N ASP A 92 4.76 5.11 8.86
CA ASP A 92 5.45 6.40 8.75
C ASP A 92 4.51 7.60 8.56
N TRP A 93 3.23 7.39 8.22
CA TRP A 93 2.32 8.50 7.93
C TRP A 93 0.87 8.30 8.39
N LEU A 94 0.47 7.10 8.82
CA LEU A 94 -0.76 6.88 9.58
C LEU A 94 -0.65 7.34 11.04
N ASP A 95 0.17 8.37 11.28
CA ASP A 95 0.61 8.86 12.57
C ASP A 95 -0.52 8.90 13.60
N GLY A 96 -0.19 8.48 14.83
CA GLY A 96 -1.12 8.26 15.93
C GLY A 96 -1.81 9.54 16.45
N THR A 97 -1.46 10.70 15.91
CA THR A 97 -2.13 11.98 16.17
C THR A 97 -3.36 12.19 15.28
N ASN A 98 -3.58 11.32 14.28
CA ASN A 98 -4.77 11.36 13.45
C ASN A 98 -6.01 10.89 14.23
N ALA A 99 -7.05 11.71 14.24
CA ALA A 99 -8.33 11.36 14.85
C ALA A 99 -9.04 10.18 14.13
N THR A 100 -8.65 9.88 12.88
CA THR A 100 -9.24 8.79 12.10
C THR A 100 -8.61 7.45 12.48
N PRO A 101 -9.41 6.44 12.89
CA PRO A 101 -8.91 5.10 13.16
C PRO A 101 -8.18 4.51 11.95
N VAL A 102 -7.06 3.81 12.19
CA VAL A 102 -6.21 3.19 11.15
C VAL A 102 -7.02 2.33 10.18
N ARG A 103 -7.96 1.51 10.69
CA ARG A 103 -8.81 0.65 9.86
C ARG A 103 -9.76 1.44 8.96
N GLN A 104 -10.33 2.54 9.48
CA GLN A 104 -11.15 3.43 8.66
C GLN A 104 -10.31 4.03 7.53
N ARG A 105 -9.08 4.48 7.83
CA ARG A 105 -8.19 5.02 6.80
C ARG A 105 -7.81 3.96 5.76
N CYS A 106 -7.48 2.75 6.19
CA CYS A 106 -7.25 1.61 5.30
C CYS A 106 -8.46 1.31 4.39
N GLN A 107 -9.69 1.38 4.93
CA GLN A 107 -10.90 1.20 4.13
C GLN A 107 -11.11 2.33 3.11
N GLU A 108 -10.78 3.57 3.46
CA GLU A 108 -10.82 4.70 2.53
C GLU A 108 -9.83 4.53 1.38
N ILE A 109 -8.60 4.10 1.68
CA ILE A 109 -7.58 3.77 0.67
C ILE A 109 -8.07 2.64 -0.22
N TRP A 110 -8.60 1.57 0.35
CA TRP A 110 -9.17 0.45 -0.42
C TRP A 110 -10.27 0.92 -1.38
N ASN A 111 -11.21 1.73 -0.87
CA ASN A 111 -12.33 2.24 -1.68
C ASN A 111 -11.84 3.12 -2.84
N ASP A 112 -10.85 3.98 -2.59
CA ASP A 112 -10.28 4.82 -3.64
C ASP A 112 -9.39 4.04 -4.61
N LEU A 113 -8.73 2.96 -4.19
CA LEU A 113 -7.79 2.19 -5.02
C LEU A 113 -8.50 1.14 -5.89
N PHE A 114 -9.58 0.54 -5.35
CA PHE A 114 -10.34 -0.54 -6.00
C PHE A 114 -11.78 -0.13 -6.30
N ASP A 115 -12.04 1.16 -6.48
CA ASP A 115 -13.31 1.70 -6.97
C ASP A 115 -14.54 1.22 -6.17
N GLY A 116 -14.38 1.14 -4.84
CA GLY A 116 -15.43 0.72 -3.92
C GLY A 116 -15.77 -0.77 -3.96
N GLU A 117 -14.91 -1.60 -4.54
CA GLU A 117 -15.05 -3.07 -4.50
C GLU A 117 -15.28 -3.57 -3.07
N TYR A 118 -16.10 -4.61 -2.90
CA TYR A 118 -16.34 -5.19 -1.58
C TYR A 118 -15.05 -5.79 -1.00
N SER A 119 -14.68 -5.34 0.21
CA SER A 119 -13.48 -5.81 0.92
C SER A 119 -13.73 -7.04 1.81
N GLY A 120 -14.96 -7.51 1.99
CA GLY A 120 -15.22 -8.62 2.93
C GLY A 120 -14.74 -9.98 2.43
N ILE A 121 -14.37 -10.86 3.37
CA ILE A 121 -13.96 -12.24 3.09
C ILE A 121 -14.97 -13.22 3.67
N THR A 122 -15.49 -14.10 2.81
CA THR A 122 -16.46 -15.14 3.18
C THR A 122 -15.79 -16.49 3.49
N ASP A 123 -14.61 -16.76 2.93
CA ASP A 123 -13.83 -17.97 3.17
C ASP A 123 -12.40 -17.63 3.59
N ALA A 124 -12.17 -17.56 4.90
CA ALA A 124 -10.84 -17.35 5.46
C ALA A 124 -9.88 -18.53 5.18
N ALA A 125 -10.40 -19.75 4.95
CA ALA A 125 -9.59 -20.93 4.69
C ALA A 125 -8.95 -20.94 3.29
N ALA A 126 -9.38 -20.03 2.40
CA ALA A 126 -8.74 -19.79 1.11
C ALA A 126 -7.37 -19.08 1.24
N TYR A 127 -7.07 -18.52 2.41
CA TYR A 127 -5.88 -17.70 2.63
C TYR A 127 -4.75 -18.46 3.35
N GLU A 128 -3.53 -18.22 2.87
CA GLU A 128 -2.30 -18.71 3.45
C GLU A 128 -1.42 -17.53 3.87
N THR A 129 -1.25 -17.35 5.18
CA THR A 129 -0.23 -16.44 5.69
C THR A 129 1.15 -17.00 5.37
N ILE A 130 1.98 -16.22 4.71
CA ILE A 130 3.37 -16.56 4.45
C ILE A 130 4.29 -15.57 5.17
N GLU A 131 5.36 -16.12 5.74
CA GLU A 131 6.47 -15.31 6.21
C GLU A 131 7.22 -14.78 4.99
N THR A 132 7.51 -13.49 5.02
CA THR A 132 8.30 -12.81 3.99
C THR A 132 9.46 -12.12 4.70
N GLU A 133 10.61 -12.06 4.02
CA GLU A 133 11.78 -11.36 4.56
C GLU A 133 11.45 -9.88 4.80
N SER A 134 12.27 -9.22 5.62
CA SER A 134 12.11 -7.79 5.94
C SER A 134 12.42 -6.86 4.77
N ASN A 135 13.03 -7.39 3.69
CA ASN A 135 13.30 -6.67 2.44
C ASN A 135 12.10 -6.77 1.49
N ASP A 136 12.03 -5.92 0.44
CA ASP A 136 10.90 -5.96 -0.51
C ASP A 136 10.75 -7.38 -1.05
N PRO A 137 9.66 -8.10 -0.68
CA PRO A 137 9.47 -9.50 -1.06
C PRO A 137 9.14 -9.67 -2.55
N PHE A 138 9.12 -8.56 -3.30
CA PHE A 138 9.03 -8.49 -4.74
C PHE A 138 10.36 -8.08 -5.41
N ASN A 139 11.38 -7.64 -4.68
CA ASN A 139 12.70 -7.27 -5.21
C ASN A 139 13.59 -8.50 -5.44
N ASN A 140 13.23 -9.28 -6.45
CA ASN A 140 14.19 -9.75 -7.45
C ASN A 140 14.15 -8.80 -8.67
N TRP A 141 14.08 -7.48 -8.43
CA TRP A 141 13.93 -6.47 -9.47
C TRP A 141 15.29 -6.14 -10.12
N ASN A 142 15.56 -6.77 -11.27
CA ASN A 142 16.62 -6.40 -12.21
C ASN A 142 16.11 -5.41 -13.29
N GLY A 143 15.20 -4.49 -12.93
CA GLY A 143 14.57 -3.58 -13.89
C GLY A 143 15.35 -2.27 -14.03
N LYS A 144 16.04 -2.11 -15.15
CA LYS A 144 16.57 -0.84 -15.66
C LYS A 144 15.48 0.24 -15.58
N LYS A 145 15.88 1.46 -15.16
CA LYS A 145 15.05 2.68 -15.31
C LYS A 145 14.47 2.74 -16.73
N PRO A 146 13.20 3.15 -16.92
CA PRO A 146 12.76 3.57 -18.23
C PRO A 146 13.57 4.82 -18.57
N VAL A 147 14.42 4.67 -19.58
CA VAL A 147 15.05 5.80 -20.28
C VAL A 147 13.96 6.44 -21.12
N GLY A 148 13.45 7.58 -20.63
CA GLY A 148 12.90 8.63 -21.48
C GLY A 148 14.03 9.48 -22.04
#